data_AF-A0A3M6KFP1-F1
#
_entry.id   AF-A0A3M6KFP1-F1
#
_cell.length_a   1.000
_cell.length_b   1.000
_cell.length_c   1.000
_cell.angle_alpha   90.00
_cell.angle_beta   90.00
_cell.angle_gamma   90.00
#
_symmetry.space_group_name_H-M   'P 1'
#
loop_
_entity.id
_entity.type
_entity.pdbx_description
1 polymer ?
#
loop_
_entity_poly.entity_id
_entity_poly.type
_entity_poly.pdbx_seq_one_letter_code
_entity_poly.pdbx_strand_id
1 'polypeptide(L)' 'MSKIDLQVAESLEFEHGDIAITIKPDGAIGKVIMPKMDEETRNSEGYRKMLDVIELLQPGSKEEFIKHDSKAKGSVH' A
#
# COMPACT_ATOMS: atom_id res chain seq x y z
N MET A 1 -9.18 7.37 20.26
CA MET A 1 -9.72 6.50 19.20
C MET A 1 -9.75 7.31 17.92
N SER A 2 -8.98 6.92 16.91
CA SER A 2 -8.92 7.66 15.65
C SER A 2 -10.26 7.51 14.93
N LYS A 3 -10.99 8.61 14.73
CA LYS A 3 -12.16 8.62 13.85
C LYS A 3 -11.63 8.44 12.43
N ILE A 4 -12.08 7.40 11.75
CA ILE A 4 -11.90 7.30 10.30
C ILE A 4 -12.69 8.46 9.70
N ASP A 5 -12.03 9.31 8.93
CA ASP A 5 -12.68 10.38 8.19
C ASP A 5 -13.18 9.81 6.86
N LEU A 6 -14.50 9.63 6.75
CA LEU A 6 -15.12 9.09 5.54
C LEU A 6 -15.49 10.26 4.63
N GLN A 7 -14.77 10.37 3.51
CA GLN A 7 -15.04 11.37 2.48
C GLN A 7 -15.52 10.68 1.20
N VAL A 8 -16.61 11.21 0.62
CA VAL A 8 -17.07 10.84 -0.72
C VAL A 8 -16.71 11.99 -1.64
N ALA A 9 -15.72 11.79 -2.50
CA ALA A 9 -15.19 12.80 -3.41
C ALA A 9 -15.12 12.25 -4.84
N GLU A 10 -15.21 13.14 -5.83
CA GLU A 10 -15.04 12.78 -7.25
C GLU A 10 -13.58 12.48 -7.61
N SER A 11 -12.64 13.00 -6.81
CA SER A 11 -11.20 12.80 -6.95
C SER A 11 -10.57 12.41 -5.62
N LEU A 12 -9.49 11.62 -5.70
CA LEU A 12 -8.67 11.28 -4.53
C LEU A 12 -7.53 12.29 -4.41
N GLU A 13 -7.42 12.90 -3.24
CA GLU A 13 -6.30 13.76 -2.87
C GLU A 13 -5.28 12.93 -2.09
N PHE A 14 -3.99 13.09 -2.40
CA PHE A 14 -2.90 12.36 -1.77
C PHE A 14 -1.84 13.33 -1.25
N GLU A 15 -1.37 13.08 -0.04
CA GLU A 15 -0.24 13.76 0.57
C GLU A 15 1.07 13.01 0.32
N HIS A 16 2.19 13.69 0.57
CA HIS A 16 3.49 13.07 0.43
C HIS A 16 3.65 11.92 1.44
N GLY A 17 3.88 10.71 0.94
CA GLY A 17 4.02 9.51 1.76
C GLY A 17 2.76 8.65 1.83
N ASP A 18 1.64 9.11 1.27
CA ASP A 18 0.40 8.33 1.28
C ASP A 18 0.52 7.02 0.51
N ILE A 19 -0.08 5.98 1.08
CA ILE A 19 -0.21 4.66 0.47
C ILE A 19 -1.69 4.41 0.22
N ALA A 20 -2.05 4.10 -1.02
CA ALA A 20 -3.42 3.85 -1.41
C ALA A 20 -3.62 2.38 -1.83
N ILE A 21 -4.68 1.76 -1.34
CA ILE A 21 -5.10 0.43 -1.76
C ILE A 21 -6.48 0.57 -2.39
N THR A 22 -6.62 0.10 -3.62
CA THR A 22 -7.91 0.06 -4.30
C THR A 22 -8.53 -1.33 -4.13
N ILE A 23 -9.81 -1.36 -3.76
CA ILE A 23 -10.60 -2.59 -3.68
C ILE A 23 -11.62 -2.57 -4.81
N LYS A 24 -11.68 -3.65 -5.59
CA LYS A 24 -12.61 -3.80 -6.71
C LYS A 24 -14.01 -4.16 -6.21
N PRO A 25 -15.06 -4.01 -7.04
CA PRO A 25 -16.43 -4.39 -6.68
C PRO A 25 -16.60 -5.86 -6.26
N ASP A 26 -15.71 -6.75 -6.70
CA ASP A 26 -15.69 -8.18 -6.35
C ASP A 26 -14.95 -8.48 -5.04
N GLY A 27 -14.45 -7.45 -4.35
CA GLY A 27 -13.68 -7.57 -3.10
C GLY A 27 -12.20 -7.87 -3.30
N ALA A 28 -11.73 -8.06 -4.53
CA ALA A 28 -10.31 -8.29 -4.80
C ALA A 28 -9.51 -6.98 -4.71
N ILE A 29 -8.23 -7.10 -4.36
CA ILE A 29 -7.29 -5.98 -4.43
C ILE A 29 -7.10 -5.61 -5.91
N GLY A 30 -7.30 -4.33 -6.23
CA GLY A 30 -7.05 -3.78 -7.55
C GLY A 30 -5.59 -3.44 -7.79
N LYS A 31 -5.11 -2.48 -7.02
CA LYS A 31 -3.77 -1.88 -7.09
C LYS A 31 -3.38 -1.36 -5.71
N VAL A 32 -2.09 -1.45 -5.42
CA VAL A 32 -1.44 -0.76 -4.30
C VAL A 32 -0.56 0.32 -4.89
N ILE A 33 -0.81 1.57 -4.53
CA ILE A 33 -0.08 2.76 -4.98
C ILE A 33 0.76 3.22 -3.80
N MET A 34 2.05 3.39 -4.04
CA MET A 34 3.03 3.68 -2.99
C MET A 34 3.86 4.89 -3.35
N PRO A 35 4.37 5.64 -2.34
CA PRO A 35 5.39 6.63 -2.57
C PRO A 35 6.68 5.94 -3.02
N LYS A 36 7.65 6.73 -3.46
CA LYS A 36 8.96 6.21 -3.86
C LYS A 36 9.58 5.39 -2.72
N MET A 37 9.99 4.16 -3.01
CA MET A 37 10.54 3.26 -2.01
C MET A 37 11.98 3.63 -1.64
N ASP A 38 12.13 4.37 -0.56
CA ASP A 38 13.39 4.66 0.14
C ASP A 38 13.45 4.01 1.53
N GLU A 39 14.53 4.24 2.27
CA GLU A 39 14.68 3.68 3.62
C GLU A 39 13.64 4.23 4.60
N GLU A 40 13.25 5.49 4.45
CA GLU A 40 12.24 6.12 5.29
C GLU A 40 10.88 5.43 5.11
N THR A 41 10.43 5.28 3.86
CA THR A 41 9.17 4.61 3.52
C THR A 41 9.14 3.17 4.04
N ARG A 42 10.23 2.41 3.87
CA ARG A 42 10.33 1.02 4.37
C ARG A 42 10.27 0.91 5.89
N ASN A 43 10.79 1.91 6.59
CA ASN A 43 10.81 1.94 8.05
C ASN A 43 9.55 2.59 8.64
N SER A 44 8.71 3.22 7.82
CA SER A 44 7.48 3.88 8.24
C SER A 44 6.45 2.91 8.81
N GLU A 45 5.66 3.41 9.79
CA GLU A 45 4.53 2.67 10.32
C GLU A 45 3.43 2.45 9.26
N GLY A 46 3.25 3.41 8.35
CA GLY A 46 2.28 3.33 7.26
C GLY A 46 2.53 2.13 6.36
N TYR A 47 3.79 1.89 5.99
CA TYR A 47 4.18 0.72 5.20
C TYR A 47 3.87 -0.60 5.93
N ARG A 48 4.22 -0.71 7.22
CA ARG A 48 3.94 -1.92 8.01
C ARG A 48 2.45 -2.20 8.11
N LYS A 49 1.64 -1.17 8.40
CA LYS A 49 0.17 -1.31 8.46
C LYS A 49 -0.43 -1.70 7.11
N MET A 50 0.08 -1.16 6.00
CA MET A 50 -0.35 -1.58 4.67
C MET A 50 -0.10 -3.08 4.45
N LEU A 51 1.08 -3.60 4.82
CA LEU A 51 1.36 -5.04 4.70
C LEU A 51 0.38 -5.89 5.50
N ASP A 52 -0.04 -5.43 6.67
CA ASP A 52 -1.01 -6.14 7.51
C ASP A 52 -2.42 -6.09 6.90
N VAL A 53 -2.80 -4.98 6.25
CA VAL A 53 -4.06 -4.88 5.49
C VAL A 53 -4.04 -5.81 4.28
N ILE A 54 -2.94 -5.88 3.53
CA ILE A 54 -2.79 -6.79 2.40
C ILE A 54 -2.93 -8.25 2.85
N GLU A 55 -2.27 -8.62 3.95
CA GLU A 55 -2.35 -9.99 4.48
C GLU A 55 -3.77 -10.34 4.95
N LEU A 56 -4.49 -9.37 5.53
CA LEU A 56 -5.89 -9.56 5.94
C LEU A 56 -6.82 -9.77 4.74
N LEU A 57 -6.66 -8.96 3.70
CA LEU A 57 -7.52 -9.00 2.52
C LEU A 57 -7.17 -10.17 1.58
N GLN A 58 -5.90 -10.55 1.51
CA GLN A 58 -5.41 -11.63 0.65
C GLN A 58 -4.28 -12.39 1.37
N PRO A 59 -4.61 -13.38 2.21
CA PRO A 59 -3.62 -14.15 2.97
C PRO A 59 -2.51 -14.76 2.09
N GLY A 60 -1.27 -14.67 2.56
CA GLY A 60 -0.06 -15.11 1.84
C GLY A 60 0.56 -14.06 0.89
N SER A 61 -0.11 -12.94 0.65
CA SER A 61 0.35 -11.93 -0.32
C SER A 61 1.45 -11.02 0.22
N LYS A 62 1.62 -10.93 1.55
CA LYS A 62 2.67 -10.10 2.17
C LYS A 62 4.07 -10.50 1.73
N GLU A 63 4.35 -11.80 1.64
CA GLU A 63 5.66 -12.28 1.19
C GLU A 63 5.92 -11.97 -0.29
N GLU A 64 4.91 -12.09 -1.14
CA GLU A 64 5.02 -11.77 -2.56
C GLU A 64 5.28 -10.28 -2.76
N PHE A 65 4.62 -9.43 -1.97
CA PHE A 65 4.78 -7.99 -2.00
C PHE A 65 6.19 -7.56 -1.58
N ILE A 66 6.72 -8.12 -0.49
CA ILE A 66 8.09 -7.88 -0.03
C ILE A 66 9.12 -8.34 -1.07
N LYS A 67 8.90 -9.49 -1.73
CA LYS A 67 9.76 -9.99 -2.80
C LYS A 67 9.76 -9.06 -4.01
N HIS A 68 8.61 -8.47 -4.37
CA HIS A 68 8.49 -7.53 -5.48
C HIS A 68 9.24 -6.20 -5.20
N ASP A 69 9.07 -5.63 -3.99
CA ASP A 69 9.83 -4.44 -3.57
C ASP A 69 11.35 -4.69 -3.54
N SER A 70 11.76 -5.87 -3.05
CA SER A 70 13.18 -6.24 -3.00
C SER A 70 13.80 -6.41 -4.39
N LYS A 71 13.03 -6.90 -5.37
CA LYS A 71 13.46 -7.06 -6.77
C LYS A 71 13.57 -5.73 -7.52
N ALA A 72 12.82 -4.69 -7.14
CA ALA A 72 12.95 -3.36 -7.71
C ALA A 72 14.34 -2.73 -7.45
N LYS A 73 15.10 -3.21 -6.46
CA LYS A 73 16.54 -2.87 -6.31
C LYS A 73 17.43 -3.38 -7.47
N GLY A 74 16.94 -4.32 -8.29
CA GLY A 74 17.73 -5.00 -9.32
C GLY A 74 17.42 -4.63 -10.77
N SER A 75 16.43 -3.77 -11.03
CA SER A 75 16.17 -3.26 -12.39
C SER A 75 16.51 -1.79 -12.48
N VAL A 76 17.80 -1.55 -12.58
CA VAL A 76 18.31 -0.42 -13.37
C VAL A 76 18.19 -0.84 -14.84
N HIS A 77 17.33 -0.15 -15.58
CA HIS A 77 17.49 0.07 -17.02
C HIS A 77 17.33 1.56 -17.26
#